data_AF-A0A8J3MSK2-F1
#
_entry.id   AF-A0A8J3MSK2-F1
#
_cell.length_a   1.000
_cell.length_b   1.000
_cell.length_c   1.000
_cell.angle_alpha   90.00
_cell.angle_beta   90.00
_cell.angle_gamma   90.00
#
_symmetry.space_group_name_H-M   'P 1'
#
loop_
_entity.id
_entity.type
_entity.pdbx_description
1 polymer ?
#
loop_
_entity_poly.entity_id
_entity_poly.type
_entity_poly.pdbx_seq_one_letter_code
_entity_poly.pdbx_strand_id
1 'polypeptide(L)'
;MDRDEQLRKALRLRAEKRLEEARALLLELTHSDPEDAEVLCYTAWTHDSLGLEAEAVPYYEGALTHGLDGELRMGSLLGLGSTYRILGRYTEAIATLRQGMREYPEQREFRVFLAMALYNAQEHAEAMRLLLETLVETTSDLHIQSYQHAIQYYAPRLDEILK
;
A
#
# COMPACT_ATOMS: atom_id res chain seq x y z
N MET A 1 -16.73 1.55 27.71
CA MET A 1 -15.34 2.07 27.68
C MET A 1 -15.33 3.24 26.72
N ASP A 2 -14.43 4.19 26.91
CA ASP A 2 -14.23 5.29 25.99
C ASP A 2 -13.69 4.77 24.65
N ARG A 3 -14.12 5.34 23.51
CA ARG A 3 -13.70 4.93 22.16
C ARG A 3 -12.18 4.93 22.05
N ASP A 4 -11.54 5.99 22.55
CA ASP A 4 -10.08 6.14 22.50
C ASP A 4 -9.36 5.11 23.39
N GLU A 5 -9.97 4.71 24.51
CA GLU A 5 -9.42 3.67 25.37
C GLU A 5 -9.46 2.30 24.69
N GLN A 6 -10.59 1.96 24.06
CA GLN A 6 -10.73 0.74 23.27
C GLN A 6 -9.77 0.71 22.08
N LEU A 7 -9.66 1.82 21.35
CA LEU A 7 -8.73 1.92 20.23
C LEU A 7 -7.28 1.76 20.71
N ARG A 8 -6.85 2.49 21.76
CA ARG A 8 -5.51 2.33 22.35
C ARG A 8 -5.22 0.89 22.78
N LYS A 9 -6.22 0.19 23.33
CA LYS A 9 -6.11 -1.23 23.68
C LYS A 9 -5.94 -2.10 22.43
N ALA A 10 -6.73 -1.89 21.39
CA ALA A 10 -6.62 -2.62 20.13
C ALA A 10 -5.24 -2.41 19.47
N LEU A 11 -4.73 -1.17 19.44
CA LEU A 11 -3.41 -0.87 18.89
C LEU A 11 -2.27 -1.55 19.66
N ARG A 12 -2.39 -1.63 21.00
CA ARG A 12 -1.44 -2.39 21.81
C ARG A 12 -1.46 -3.88 21.47
N LEU A 13 -2.64 -4.47 21.33
CA LEU A 13 -2.79 -5.87 20.94
C LEU A 13 -2.18 -6.14 19.54
N ARG A 14 -2.36 -5.22 18.58
CA ARG A 14 -1.68 -5.28 17.27
C ARG A 14 -0.16 -5.29 17.41
N ALA A 15 0.39 -4.37 18.22
CA ALA A 15 1.82 -4.29 18.48
C ALA A 15 2.38 -5.57 19.15
N GLU A 16 1.58 -6.20 20.02
CA GLU A 16 1.87 -7.50 20.66
C GLU A 16 1.64 -8.71 19.74
N LYS A 17 1.28 -8.51 18.46
CA LYS A 17 0.92 -9.56 17.49
C LYS A 17 -0.29 -10.42 17.89
N ARG A 18 -1.12 -9.93 18.82
CA ARG A 18 -2.39 -10.55 19.23
C ARG A 18 -3.52 -10.07 18.31
N LEU A 19 -3.38 -10.41 17.02
CA LEU A 19 -4.16 -9.81 15.94
C LEU A 19 -5.65 -10.17 16.01
N GLU A 20 -6.02 -11.38 16.41
CA GLU A 20 -7.43 -11.78 16.54
C GLU A 20 -8.15 -11.02 17.67
N GLU A 21 -7.48 -10.80 18.79
CA GLU A 21 -8.04 -10.01 19.90
C GLU A 21 -8.15 -8.53 19.53
N ALA A 22 -7.17 -8.01 18.79
CA ALA A 22 -7.27 -6.66 18.23
C ALA A 22 -8.43 -6.54 17.25
N ARG A 23 -8.61 -7.53 16.36
CA ARG A 23 -9.70 -7.59 15.38
C ARG A 23 -11.05 -7.56 16.06
N ALA A 24 -11.25 -8.36 17.11
CA ALA A 24 -12.51 -8.37 17.86
C ALA A 24 -12.88 -6.98 18.40
N LEU A 25 -11.93 -6.29 19.04
CA LEU A 25 -12.16 -4.93 19.55
C LEU A 25 -12.40 -3.89 18.45
N LEU A 26 -11.65 -3.99 17.35
CA LEU A 26 -11.81 -3.09 16.21
C LEU A 26 -13.17 -3.28 15.53
N LEU A 27 -13.63 -4.53 15.40
CA LEU A 27 -14.98 -4.82 14.92
C LEU A 27 -16.04 -4.22 15.85
N GLU A 28 -15.92 -4.34 17.17
CA GLU A 28 -16.85 -3.67 18.11
C GLU A 28 -16.89 -2.14 17.92
N LEU A 29 -15.72 -1.52 17.68
CA LEU A 29 -15.61 -0.09 17.42
C LEU A 29 -16.31 0.30 16.11
N THR A 30 -16.08 -0.45 15.01
CA THR A 30 -16.76 -0.20 13.73
C THR A 30 -18.29 -0.37 13.80
N HIS A 31 -18.81 -1.22 14.69
CA HIS A 31 -20.26 -1.31 14.90
C HIS A 31 -20.81 -0.10 15.66
N SER A 32 -19.99 0.51 16.52
CA SER A 32 -20.39 1.65 17.35
C SER A 32 -20.35 2.96 16.56
N ASP A 33 -19.33 3.13 15.72
CA ASP A 33 -19.21 4.22 14.76
C ASP A 33 -18.69 3.69 13.41
N PRO A 34 -19.59 3.41 12.45
CA PRO A 34 -19.21 2.87 11.14
C PRO A 34 -18.44 3.84 10.24
N GLU A 35 -18.40 5.13 10.57
CA GLU A 35 -17.76 6.17 9.75
C GLU A 35 -16.41 6.63 10.33
N ASP A 36 -15.98 6.06 11.46
CA ASP A 36 -14.70 6.39 12.08
C ASP A 36 -13.52 5.91 11.21
N ALA A 37 -13.00 6.84 10.40
CA ALA A 37 -11.97 6.57 9.41
C ALA A 37 -10.68 5.97 10.01
N GLU A 38 -10.31 6.38 11.22
CA GLU A 38 -9.13 5.83 11.91
C GLU A 38 -9.38 4.39 12.34
N VAL A 39 -10.53 4.09 12.94
CA VAL A 39 -10.90 2.73 13.34
C VAL A 39 -10.99 1.82 12.11
N LEU A 40 -11.63 2.28 11.03
CA LEU A 40 -11.73 1.53 9.77
C LEU A 40 -10.34 1.21 9.21
N CYS A 41 -9.41 2.17 9.21
CA CYS A 41 -8.02 1.98 8.79
C CYS A 41 -7.35 0.83 9.57
N TYR A 42 -7.38 0.90 10.90
CA TYR A 42 -6.77 -0.13 11.73
C TYR A 42 -7.47 -1.48 11.62
N THR A 43 -8.78 -1.48 11.37
CA THR A 43 -9.56 -2.71 11.08
C THR A 43 -9.05 -3.35 9.80
N ALA A 44 -8.89 -2.58 8.73
CA ALA A 44 -8.35 -3.05 7.46
C ALA A 44 -6.94 -3.63 7.61
N TRP A 45 -6.03 -2.89 8.25
CA TRP A 45 -4.67 -3.36 8.52
C TRP A 45 -4.61 -4.62 9.39
N THR A 46 -5.62 -4.85 10.23
CA THR A 46 -5.73 -6.08 11.04
C THR A 46 -6.16 -7.27 10.23
N HIS A 47 -7.16 -7.10 9.36
CA HIS A 47 -7.58 -8.13 8.43
C HIS A 47 -6.45 -8.53 7.48
N ASP A 48 -5.75 -7.56 6.88
CA ASP A 48 -4.59 -7.84 6.03
C ASP A 48 -3.48 -8.60 6.77
N SER A 49 -3.16 -8.19 8.02
CA SER A 49 -2.14 -8.89 8.82
C SER A 49 -2.52 -10.33 9.18
N LEU A 50 -3.82 -10.67 9.10
CA LEU A 50 -4.36 -12.01 9.32
C LEU A 50 -4.53 -12.81 8.02
N GLY A 51 -4.24 -12.23 6.84
CA GLY A 51 -4.50 -12.87 5.55
C GLY A 51 -5.99 -12.93 5.20
N LEU A 52 -6.75 -11.93 5.65
CA LEU A 52 -8.18 -11.76 5.37
C LEU A 52 -8.38 -10.62 4.35
N GLU A 53 -7.66 -10.68 3.22
CA GLU A 53 -7.57 -9.57 2.26
C GLU A 53 -8.93 -9.15 1.70
N ALA A 54 -9.80 -10.13 1.38
CA ALA A 54 -11.13 -9.84 0.86
C ALA A 54 -12.00 -9.08 1.87
N GLU A 55 -11.84 -9.38 3.16
CA GLU A 55 -12.56 -8.73 4.25
C GLU A 55 -11.95 -7.36 4.59
N ALA A 56 -10.66 -7.14 4.32
CA ALA A 56 -9.99 -5.87 4.55
C ALA A 56 -10.47 -4.74 3.61
N VAL A 57 -10.81 -5.08 2.37
CA VAL A 57 -11.22 -4.12 1.32
C VAL A 57 -12.29 -3.12 1.78
N PRO A 58 -13.48 -3.54 2.26
CA PRO A 58 -14.53 -2.59 2.62
C PRO A 58 -14.09 -1.62 3.73
N TYR A 59 -13.21 -2.05 4.64
CA TYR A 59 -12.67 -1.19 5.69
C TYR A 59 -11.69 -0.16 5.13
N TYR A 60 -10.83 -0.54 4.19
CA TYR A 60 -9.97 0.43 3.50
C TYR A 60 -10.77 1.45 2.68
N GLU A 61 -11.73 0.99 1.89
CA GLU A 61 -12.58 1.86 1.07
C GLU A 61 -13.38 2.83 1.94
N GLY A 62 -13.95 2.34 3.04
CA GLY A 62 -14.63 3.15 4.04
C GLY A 62 -13.68 4.20 4.63
N ALA A 63 -12.50 3.79 5.12
CA ALA A 63 -11.55 4.70 5.73
C ALA A 63 -11.12 5.83 4.79
N LEU A 64 -10.85 5.51 3.52
CA LEU A 64 -10.47 6.49 2.50
C LEU A 64 -11.64 7.43 2.11
N THR A 65 -12.88 6.96 2.23
CA THR A 65 -14.10 7.73 1.96
C THR A 65 -14.43 8.69 3.09
N HIS A 66 -14.25 8.28 4.35
CA HIS A 66 -14.62 9.06 5.54
C HIS A 66 -13.55 10.06 6.01
N GLY A 67 -12.56 10.36 5.17
CA GLY A 67 -11.67 11.51 5.38
C GLY A 67 -10.39 11.22 6.17
N LEU A 68 -9.85 10.00 6.07
CA LEU A 68 -8.46 9.74 6.48
C LEU A 68 -7.51 10.78 5.87
N ASP A 69 -6.52 11.22 6.65
CA ASP A 69 -5.43 12.09 6.24
C ASP A 69 -4.05 11.56 6.68
N GLY A 70 -3.00 12.33 6.34
CA GLY A 70 -1.64 12.07 6.79
C GLY A 70 -1.12 10.66 6.50
N GLU A 71 -0.43 10.07 7.48
CA GLU A 71 0.17 8.74 7.39
C GLU A 71 -0.88 7.62 7.30
N LEU A 72 -2.05 7.79 7.92
CA LEU A 72 -3.11 6.78 7.88
C LEU A 72 -3.70 6.66 6.47
N ARG A 73 -3.94 7.79 5.80
CA ARG A 73 -4.38 7.80 4.40
C ARG A 73 -3.33 7.20 3.48
N MET A 74 -2.08 7.62 3.62
CA MET A 74 -0.95 7.08 2.84
C MET A 74 -0.85 5.57 2.98
N GLY A 75 -0.83 5.06 4.22
CA GLY A 75 -0.77 3.63 4.48
C GLY A 75 -2.02 2.87 4.04
N SER A 76 -3.20 3.51 4.05
CA SER A 76 -4.43 2.90 3.53
C SER A 76 -4.43 2.78 2.01
N LEU A 77 -3.94 3.77 1.27
CA LEU A 77 -3.78 3.68 -0.18
C LEU A 77 -2.78 2.58 -0.56
N LEU A 78 -1.64 2.51 0.14
CA LEU A 78 -0.62 1.49 -0.11
C LEU A 78 -1.15 0.08 0.22
N GLY A 79 -1.79 -0.05 1.38
CA GLY A 79 -2.43 -1.27 1.85
C GLY A 79 -3.48 -1.76 0.86
N LEU A 80 -4.51 -0.95 0.59
CA LEU A 80 -5.59 -1.28 -0.34
C LEU A 80 -5.07 -1.66 -1.73
N GLY A 81 -4.11 -0.91 -2.26
CA GLY A 81 -3.49 -1.23 -3.54
C GLY A 81 -2.82 -2.61 -3.55
N SER A 82 -2.10 -2.96 -2.47
CA SER A 82 -1.51 -4.29 -2.30
C SER A 82 -2.58 -5.38 -2.12
N THR A 83 -3.63 -5.12 -1.34
CA THR A 83 -4.75 -6.04 -1.11
C THR A 83 -5.46 -6.36 -2.43
N TYR A 84 -5.77 -5.35 -3.24
CA TYR A 84 -6.35 -5.55 -4.57
C TYR A 84 -5.47 -6.40 -5.48
N ARG A 85 -4.16 -6.18 -5.45
CA ARG A 85 -3.21 -7.00 -6.21
C ARG A 85 -3.25 -8.46 -5.77
N ILE A 86 -3.27 -8.74 -4.47
CA ILE A 86 -3.35 -10.12 -3.92
C ILE A 86 -4.66 -10.80 -4.39
N LEU A 87 -5.76 -10.06 -4.40
CA LEU A 87 -7.08 -10.54 -4.82
C LEU A 87 -7.25 -10.67 -6.34
N GLY A 88 -6.22 -10.37 -7.15
CA GLY A 88 -6.32 -10.41 -8.62
C GLY A 88 -7.04 -9.21 -9.24
N ARG A 89 -7.40 -8.20 -8.43
CA ARG A 89 -8.09 -6.97 -8.83
C ARG A 89 -7.09 -5.93 -9.33
N TYR A 90 -6.34 -6.28 -10.38
CA TYR A 90 -5.16 -5.52 -10.80
C TYR A 90 -5.48 -4.11 -11.28
N THR A 91 -6.62 -3.90 -11.94
CA THR A 91 -7.04 -2.56 -12.38
C THR A 91 -7.26 -1.63 -11.20
N GLU A 92 -7.97 -2.08 -10.16
CA GLU A 92 -8.14 -1.29 -8.94
C GLU A 92 -6.81 -1.09 -8.20
N ALA A 93 -5.98 -2.13 -8.10
CA ALA A 93 -4.66 -2.01 -7.50
C ALA A 93 -3.82 -0.89 -8.15
N ILE A 94 -3.74 -0.90 -9.49
CA ILE A 94 -3.01 0.11 -10.27
C ILE A 94 -3.61 1.50 -10.04
N ALA A 95 -4.94 1.63 -10.08
CA ALA A 95 -5.60 2.91 -9.88
C ALA A 95 -5.32 3.50 -8.48
N THR A 96 -5.44 2.69 -7.43
CA THR A 96 -5.18 3.08 -6.04
C THR A 96 -3.71 3.44 -5.84
N LEU A 97 -2.77 2.65 -6.36
CA LEU A 97 -1.34 2.92 -6.22
C LEU A 97 -0.89 4.16 -7.00
N ARG A 98 -1.45 4.39 -8.20
CA ARG A 98 -1.24 5.65 -8.95
C ARG A 98 -1.83 6.85 -8.22
N GLN A 99 -2.93 6.70 -7.51
CA GLN A 99 -3.46 7.76 -6.64
C GLN A 99 -2.49 8.05 -5.50
N GLY A 100 -1.99 7.03 -4.81
CA GLY A 100 -0.96 7.19 -3.78
C GLY A 100 0.29 7.91 -4.29
N MET A 101 0.80 7.55 -5.48
CA MET A 101 1.92 8.27 -6.11
C MET A 101 1.64 9.76 -6.39
N ARG A 102 0.39 10.12 -6.72
CA ARG A 102 0.01 11.52 -6.98
C ARG A 102 -0.12 12.32 -5.69
N GLU A 103 -0.65 11.69 -4.64
CA GLU A 103 -0.86 12.33 -3.34
C GLU A 103 0.43 12.42 -2.51
N TYR A 104 1.32 11.44 -2.66
CA TYR A 104 2.57 11.31 -1.89
C TYR A 104 3.78 11.07 -2.82
N PRO A 105 4.16 12.04 -3.67
CA PRO A 105 5.19 11.87 -4.70
C PRO A 105 6.59 11.57 -4.16
N GLU A 106 6.87 11.87 -2.90
CA GLU A 106 8.13 11.59 -2.20
C GLU A 106 8.26 10.13 -1.73
N GLN A 107 7.14 9.41 -1.65
CA GLN A 107 7.04 8.06 -1.10
C GLN A 107 7.26 7.01 -2.20
N ARG A 108 8.48 6.50 -2.29
CA ARG A 108 8.91 5.60 -3.37
C ARG A 108 8.32 4.21 -3.27
N GLU A 109 7.83 3.80 -2.10
CA GLU A 109 7.14 2.52 -1.91
C GLU A 109 5.96 2.36 -2.86
N PHE A 110 5.22 3.43 -3.18
CA PHE A 110 4.14 3.35 -4.16
C PHE A 110 4.62 2.93 -5.55
N ARG A 111 5.82 3.36 -5.98
CA ARG A 111 6.41 2.94 -7.27
C ARG A 111 6.71 1.44 -7.27
N VAL A 112 7.23 0.94 -6.16
CA VAL A 112 7.58 -0.48 -5.99
C VAL A 112 6.32 -1.35 -6.00
N PHE A 113 5.30 -1.00 -5.21
CA PHE A 113 4.04 -1.74 -5.19
C PHE A 113 3.28 -1.61 -6.51
N LEU A 114 3.31 -0.45 -7.17
CA LEU A 114 2.72 -0.26 -8.50
C LEU A 114 3.40 -1.16 -9.53
N ALA A 115 4.74 -1.26 -9.50
CA ALA A 115 5.46 -2.16 -10.39
C ALA A 115 5.05 -3.63 -10.20
N MET A 116 4.81 -4.09 -8.97
CA MET A 116 4.27 -5.44 -8.71
C MET A 116 2.87 -5.62 -9.31
N ALA A 117 1.99 -4.64 -9.16
CA ALA A 117 0.63 -4.70 -9.73
C ALA A 117 0.65 -4.67 -11.26
N LEU A 118 1.48 -3.82 -11.87
CA LEU A 118 1.70 -3.75 -13.32
C LEU A 118 2.28 -5.05 -13.86
N TYR A 119 3.23 -5.68 -13.14
CA TYR A 119 3.75 -6.98 -13.51
C TYR A 119 2.64 -8.05 -13.55
N ASN A 120 1.77 -8.07 -12.53
CA ASN A 120 0.62 -8.99 -12.50
C ASN A 120 -0.38 -8.70 -13.64
N ALA A 121 -0.51 -7.44 -14.06
CA ALA A 121 -1.32 -7.01 -15.21
C ALA A 121 -0.64 -7.18 -16.58
N GLN A 122 0.56 -7.79 -16.63
CA GLN A 122 1.38 -7.94 -17.84
C GLN A 122 1.92 -6.63 -18.46
N GLU A 123 1.86 -5.52 -17.73
CA GLU A 123 2.46 -4.24 -18.10
C GLU A 123 3.97 -4.19 -17.73
N HIS A 124 4.72 -5.18 -18.24
CA HIS A 124 6.08 -5.47 -17.81
C HIS A 124 7.08 -4.32 -18.05
N ALA A 125 6.95 -3.60 -19.16
CA ALA A 125 7.84 -2.50 -19.51
C ALA A 125 7.75 -1.35 -18.50
N GLU A 126 6.53 -0.93 -18.13
CA GLU A 126 6.34 0.12 -17.12
C GLU A 126 6.76 -0.36 -15.73
N ALA A 127 6.43 -1.61 -15.37
CA ALA A 127 6.85 -2.20 -14.11
C ALA A 127 8.38 -2.15 -13.93
N MET A 128 9.12 -2.60 -14.95
CA MET A 128 10.58 -2.61 -14.92
C MET A 128 11.17 -1.20 -14.91
N ARG A 129 10.59 -0.27 -15.69
CA ARG A 129 11.01 1.14 -15.66
C ARG A 129 10.92 1.71 -14.25
N LEU A 130 9.77 1.54 -13.58
CA LEU A 130 9.56 2.05 -12.23
C LEU A 130 10.56 1.49 -11.22
N LEU A 131 10.88 0.19 -11.30
CA LEU A 131 11.86 -0.43 -10.40
C LEU A 131 13.28 0.05 -10.67
N LEU A 132 13.68 0.22 -11.94
CA LEU A 132 15.02 0.71 -12.30
C LEU A 132 15.23 2.17 -11.89
N GLU A 133 14.22 3.01 -12.13
CA GLU A 133 14.24 4.41 -11.69
C GLU A 133 14.29 4.51 -10.16
N THR A 134 13.45 3.74 -9.47
CA THR A 134 13.45 3.69 -8.00
C THR A 134 14.79 3.20 -7.45
N LEU A 135 15.36 2.14 -8.03
CA LEU A 135 16.66 1.59 -7.63
C LEU A 135 17.76 2.67 -7.70
N VAL A 136 17.85 3.38 -8.82
CA VAL A 136 18.88 4.42 -9.00
C VAL A 136 18.69 5.58 -8.02
N GLU A 137 17.45 5.98 -7.75
CA GLU A 137 17.16 7.06 -6.80
C GLU A 137 17.43 6.71 -5.33
N THR A 138 17.33 5.43 -4.95
CA THR A 138 17.36 5.03 -3.53
C THR A 138 18.60 4.25 -3.12
N THR A 139 19.37 3.71 -4.08
CA THR A 139 20.52 2.86 -3.75
C THR A 139 21.69 3.66 -3.17
N SER A 140 22.35 3.09 -2.16
CA SER A 140 23.65 3.54 -1.64
C SER A 140 24.84 2.74 -2.20
N ASP A 141 24.58 1.76 -3.08
CA ASP A 141 25.63 0.96 -3.71
C ASP A 141 26.38 1.78 -4.76
N LEU A 142 27.66 2.06 -4.49
CA LEU A 142 28.52 2.88 -5.36
C LEU A 142 28.72 2.26 -6.75
N HIS A 143 28.70 0.93 -6.88
CA HIS A 143 28.86 0.27 -8.18
C HIS A 143 27.62 0.51 -9.03
N ILE A 144 26.42 0.37 -8.47
CA ILE A 144 25.18 0.67 -9.20
C ILE A 144 25.12 2.15 -9.57
N GLN A 145 25.48 3.05 -8.64
CA GLN A 145 25.51 4.50 -8.90
C GLN A 145 26.47 4.88 -10.04
N SER A 146 27.61 4.18 -10.19
CA SER A 146 28.53 4.42 -11.29
C SER A 146 27.91 4.16 -12.68
N TYR A 147 26.86 3.32 -12.75
CA TYR A 147 26.08 3.02 -13.95
C TYR A 147 24.74 3.76 -14.03
N GLN A 148 24.45 4.72 -13.14
CA GLN A 148 23.13 5.39 -13.07
C GLN A 148 22.65 5.95 -14.41
N HIS A 149 23.55 6.57 -15.19
CA HIS A 149 23.21 7.15 -16.49
C HIS A 149 22.78 6.07 -17.49
N ALA A 150 23.46 4.93 -17.50
CA ALA A 150 23.11 3.81 -18.37
C ALA A 150 21.77 3.21 -17.93
N ILE A 151 21.57 2.98 -16.63
CA ILE A 151 20.33 2.41 -16.10
C ILE A 151 19.14 3.32 -16.43
N GLN A 152 19.26 4.64 -16.19
CA GLN A 152 18.22 5.61 -16.53
C GLN A 152 17.96 5.70 -18.04
N TYR A 153 19.02 5.60 -18.86
CA TYR A 153 18.89 5.59 -20.30
C TYR A 153 18.11 4.37 -20.81
N TYR A 154 18.37 3.18 -20.27
CA TYR A 154 17.74 1.94 -20.70
C TYR A 154 16.39 1.66 -20.04
N ALA A 155 16.10 2.23 -18.87
CA ALA A 155 14.85 1.99 -18.15
C ALA A 155 13.57 2.16 -19.01
N PRO A 156 13.43 3.18 -19.88
CA PRO A 156 12.27 3.30 -20.78
C PRO A 156 12.45 2.58 -22.13
N ARG A 157 13.54 1.85 -22.35
CA ARG A 157 13.99 1.31 -23.65
C ARG A 157 14.31 -0.19 -23.64
N LEU A 158 13.74 -0.94 -22.70
CA LEU A 158 14.11 -2.34 -22.50
C LEU A 158 13.83 -3.25 -23.71
N ASP A 159 12.87 -2.88 -24.56
CA ASP A 159 12.52 -3.62 -25.77
C ASP A 159 13.25 -3.11 -27.03
N GLU A 160 14.05 -2.04 -26.93
CA GLU A 160 14.79 -1.49 -28.07
C GLU A 160 16.02 -2.36 -28.38
N ILE A 161 16.14 -2.80 -29.64
CA ILE A 161 17.31 -3.49 -30.14
C ILE A 161 18.10 -2.52 -31.03
N LEU A 162 19.28 -2.12 -30.57
CA LEU A 162 20.23 -1.34 -31.37
C LEU A 162 20.73 -2.20 -32.54
N LYS A 163 20.64 -1.66 -33.76
CA LYS A 163 21.17 -2.26 -34.97
C LYS A 163 22.56 -1.73 -35.29
#